data_AF-A0A5M8NZI1-F1
#
_entry.id   AF-A0A5M8NZI1-F1
#
_cell.length_a   1.000
_cell.length_b   1.000
_cell.length_c   1.000
_cell.angle_alpha   90.00
_cell.angle_beta   90.00
_cell.angle_gamma   90.00
#
_symmetry.space_group_name_H-M   'P 1'
#
loop_
_entity.id
_entity.type
_entity.pdbx_description
1 polymer ?
#
loop_
_entity_poly.entity_id
_entity_poly.type
_entity_poly.pdbx_seq_one_letter_code
_entity_poly.pdbx_strand_id
1 'polypeptide(L)'
;MQRIVEIGDVALDLGNIKEARWEQGDDEHFSKIIVKLLTGREYVKNPYTDDWEFYEPEIVIKFGNDNTGNRCFKELMKNWGNYLDAIQTK
;
A
#
# COMPACT_ATOMS: atom_id res chain seq x y z
N MET A 1 7.75 -19.13 -2.68
CA MET A 1 6.76 -18.03 -2.72
C MET A 1 7.26 -16.90 -1.83
N GLN A 2 7.40 -15.69 -2.36
CA GLN A 2 7.89 -14.54 -1.60
C GLN A 2 6.73 -13.87 -0.87
N ARG A 3 6.81 -13.77 0.47
CA ARG A 3 5.80 -13.11 1.32
C ARG A 3 6.11 -11.63 1.54
N ILE A 4 7.39 -11.27 1.57
CA ILE A 4 7.86 -9.90 1.78
C ILE A 4 8.40 -9.36 0.45
N VAL A 5 7.89 -8.23 -0.02
CA VAL A 5 8.36 -7.54 -1.24
C VAL A 5 8.93 -6.19 -0.87
N GLU A 6 10.04 -5.82 -1.50
CA GLU A 6 10.67 -4.51 -1.34
C GLU A 6 10.19 -3.58 -2.47
N ILE A 7 9.73 -2.40 -2.10
CA ILE A 7 9.26 -1.35 -3.02
C ILE A 7 9.84 -0.01 -2.57
N GLY A 8 10.74 0.54 -3.37
CA GLY A 8 11.51 1.71 -2.97
C GLY A 8 12.36 1.39 -1.75
N ASP A 9 12.15 2.11 -0.66
CA ASP A 9 12.79 1.94 0.65
C ASP A 9 11.94 1.15 1.66
N VAL A 10 10.79 0.61 1.24
CA VAL A 10 9.84 -0.07 2.12
C VAL A 10 9.80 -1.56 1.84
N ALA A 11 9.82 -2.37 2.90
CA ALA A 11 9.50 -3.80 2.85
C ALA A 11 8.02 -4.03 3.24
N LEU A 12 7.26 -4.70 2.37
CA LEU A 12 5.83 -4.95 2.51
C LEU A 12 5.53 -6.44 2.65
N ASP A 13 4.78 -6.82 3.70
CA ASP A 13 4.19 -8.16 3.82
C ASP A 13 2.93 -8.26 2.96
N LEU A 14 3.00 -9.04 1.88
CA LEU A 14 1.88 -9.26 0.95
C LEU A 14 0.64 -9.86 1.64
N GLY A 15 0.84 -10.62 2.72
CA GLY A 15 -0.25 -11.18 3.53
C GLY A 15 -0.95 -10.15 4.41
N ASN A 16 -0.40 -8.94 4.52
CA ASN A 16 -0.96 -7.84 5.31
C ASN A 16 -1.55 -6.73 4.43
N ILE A 17 -1.55 -6.87 3.10
CA ILE A 17 -2.14 -5.86 2.21
C ILE A 17 -3.66 -6.03 2.18
N LYS A 18 -4.40 -4.95 2.43
CA LYS A 18 -5.86 -4.87 2.27
C LYS A 18 -6.22 -4.32 0.88
N GLU A 19 -5.58 -3.22 0.51
CA GLU A 19 -5.84 -2.45 -0.71
C GLU A 19 -4.52 -1.77 -1.11
N ALA A 20 -4.27 -1.66 -2.41
CA ALA A 20 -3.20 -0.84 -2.94
C ALA A 20 -3.70 -0.03 -4.13
N ARG A 21 -3.34 1.25 -4.19
CA ARG A 21 -3.66 2.12 -5.32
C ARG A 21 -2.47 2.98 -5.72
N TRP A 22 -2.47 3.42 -6.97
CA TRP A 22 -1.49 4.32 -7.53
C TRP A 22 -2.15 5.65 -7.85
N GLU A 23 -1.52 6.74 -7.43
CA GLU A 23 -1.97 8.11 -7.68
C GLU A 23 -0.85 8.90 -8.37
N GLN A 24 -1.21 9.60 -9.44
CA GLN A 24 -0.36 10.59 -10.08
C GLN A 24 -0.49 11.92 -9.34
N GLY A 25 0.63 12.62 -9.15
CA GLY A 25 0.65 13.96 -8.56
C GLY A 25 0.18 15.04 -9.53
N ASP A 26 -0.38 16.12 -9.00
CA ASP A 26 -0.98 17.18 -9.82
C ASP A 26 0.03 18.11 -10.50
N ASP A 27 1.21 18.38 -9.90
CA ASP A 27 2.06 19.50 -10.33
C ASP A 27 3.56 19.22 -10.51
N GLU A 28 4.02 18.00 -10.25
CA GLU A 28 5.37 17.58 -10.62
C GLU A 28 5.23 16.11 -11.07
N HIS A 29 6.13 15.59 -11.90
CA HIS A 29 6.11 14.20 -12.38
C HIS A 29 6.32 13.17 -11.25
N PHE A 30 5.70 13.34 -10.09
CA PHE A 30 5.75 12.43 -8.97
C PHE A 30 4.51 11.55 -8.96
N SER A 31 4.71 10.31 -8.56
CA SER A 31 3.61 9.41 -8.27
C SER A 31 3.79 8.81 -6.89
N LYS A 32 2.70 8.31 -6.34
CA LYS A 32 2.71 7.61 -5.07
C LYS A 32 1.93 6.31 -5.16
N ILE A 33 2.43 5.30 -4.46
CA ILE A 33 1.69 4.08 -4.17
C ILE A 33 1.18 4.20 -2.75
N ILE A 34 -0.11 4.02 -2.59
CA ILE A 34 -0.79 4.03 -1.30
C ILE A 34 -1.21 2.59 -1.00
N VAL A 35 -0.73 2.03 0.10
CA VAL A 35 -1.02 0.66 0.54
C VAL A 35 -1.70 0.70 1.89
N LYS A 36 -2.94 0.23 1.95
CA LYS A 36 -3.68 0.03 3.20
C LYS A 36 -3.41 -1.37 3.74
N LEU A 37 -3.16 -1.47 5.04
CA LEU A 37 -2.85 -2.75 5.68
C LEU A 37 -4.08 -3.38 6.37
N LEU A 38 -4.07 -4.71 6.50
CA LEU A 38 -5.10 -5.50 7.18
C LEU A 38 -4.98 -5.34 8.70
N THR A 39 -3.76 -5.31 9.23
CA THR A 39 -3.44 -5.19 10.66
C THR A 39 -2.74 -3.87 10.97
N GLY A 40 -2.81 -3.43 12.22
CA GLY A 40 -2.32 -2.10 12.66
C GLY A 40 -3.39 -1.00 12.69
N ARG A 41 -4.67 -1.37 12.69
CA ARG A 41 -5.81 -0.44 12.80
C ARG A 41 -6.00 0.02 14.22
N GLU A 42 -6.30 1.31 14.39
CA GLU A 42 -6.60 1.90 15.68
C GLU A 42 -7.79 2.87 15.59
N TYR A 43 -8.54 2.96 16.68
CA TYR A 43 -9.49 4.05 16.88
C TYR A 43 -8.74 5.19 17.55
N VAL A 44 -8.72 6.35 16.92
CA VAL A 44 -8.13 7.58 17.46
C VAL A 44 -9.24 8.58 17.73
N LYS A 45 -9.12 9.30 18.84
CA LYS A 45 -10.09 10.35 19.17
C LYS A 45 -9.78 11.59 18.32
N ASN A 46 -10.74 12.03 17.51
CA ASN A 46 -10.64 13.28 16.75
C ASN A 46 -10.61 14.46 17.74
N PRO A 47 -9.54 15.27 17.77
CA PRO A 47 -9.43 16.37 18.73
C PRO A 47 -10.38 17.54 18.46
N TYR A 48 -11.03 17.57 17.29
CA TYR A 48 -11.92 18.64 16.86
C TYR A 48 -13.42 18.30 17.02
N THR A 49 -13.79 17.02 16.95
CA THR A 49 -15.20 16.59 17.00
C THR A 49 -15.56 15.74 18.22
N ASP A 50 -14.57 15.36 19.04
CA ASP A 50 -14.72 14.47 20.19
C ASP A 50 -15.17 13.02 19.83
N ASP A 51 -15.32 12.73 18.53
CA ASP A 51 -15.64 11.42 17.99
C ASP A 51 -14.42 10.51 17.95
N TRP A 52 -14.67 9.19 17.94
CA TRP A 52 -13.64 8.21 17.65
C TRP A 52 -13.63 7.91 16.15
N GLU A 53 -12.51 8.18 15.50
CA GLU A 53 -12.28 7.89 14.09
C GLU A 53 -11.47 6.61 13.92
N PHE A 54 -11.89 5.79 12.97
CA PHE A 54 -11.16 4.59 12.60
C PHE A 54 -10.02 4.96 11.65
N TYR A 55 -8.78 4.80 12.10
CA TYR A 55 -7.60 5.06 11.30
C TYR A 55 -7.08 3.76 10.69
N GLU A 56 -7.09 3.70 9.36
CA GLU A 56 -6.50 2.58 8.63
C GLU A 56 -4.99 2.80 8.50
N PRO A 57 -4.16 1.81 8.87
CA PRO A 57 -2.72 1.90 8.68
C PRO A 57 -2.42 1.96 7.18
N GLU A 58 -1.89 3.11 6.76
CA GLU A 58 -1.55 3.40 5.37
C GLU A 58 -0.04 3.62 5.24
N ILE A 59 0.55 2.98 4.23
CA ILE A 59 1.92 3.24 3.80
C ILE A 59 1.87 4.01 2.50
N VAL A 60 2.57 5.14 2.45
CA VAL A 60 2.69 5.99 1.27
C VAL A 60 4.12 5.93 0.75
N ILE A 61 4.31 5.34 -0.43
CA ILE A 61 5.63 5.23 -1.09
C ILE A 61 5.65 6.25 -2.22
N LYS A 62 6.56 7.23 -2.14
CA LYS A 62 6.65 8.32 -3.12
C LYS A 62 7.77 8.05 -4.13
N PHE A 63 7.48 8.33 -5.40
CA PHE A 63 8.41 8.20 -6.51
C PHE A 63 8.56 9.54 -7.20
N GLY A 64 9.80 9.95 -7.50
CA GLY A 64 10.08 11.17 -8.27
C GLY A 64 9.79 11.07 -9.77
N ASN A 65 9.18 9.98 -10.24
CA ASN A 65 8.74 9.77 -11.63
C ASN A 65 7.49 8.88 -11.66
N ASP A 66 6.45 9.31 -12.40
CA ASP A 66 5.23 8.55 -12.72
C ASP A 66 5.50 7.17 -13.30
N ASN A 67 6.43 7.08 -14.26
CA ASN A 67 6.76 5.82 -14.91
C ASN A 67 7.34 4.81 -13.92
N THR A 68 8.17 5.28 -12.98
CA THR A 68 8.76 4.43 -11.95
C THR A 68 7.68 3.95 -10.99
N GLY A 69 6.84 4.85 -10.46
CA GLY A 69 5.78 4.46 -9.53
C GLY A 69 4.75 3.53 -10.16
N ASN A 70 4.35 3.75 -11.42
CA ASN A 70 3.44 2.85 -12.12
C ASN A 70 4.05 1.47 -12.36
N ARG A 71 5.35 1.40 -12.71
CA ARG A 71 6.06 0.12 -12.86
C ARG A 71 6.09 -0.64 -11.53
N CYS A 72 6.49 0.02 -10.44
CA CYS A 72 6.53 -0.57 -9.11
C CYS A 72 5.13 -1.01 -8.64
N PHE A 73 4.08 -0.25 -8.95
CA PHE A 73 2.70 -0.63 -8.65
C PHE A 73 2.27 -1.89 -9.38
N LYS A 74 2.56 -2.00 -10.68
CA LYS A 74 2.25 -3.22 -11.46
C LYS A 74 3.00 -4.44 -10.93
N GLU A 75 4.26 -4.27 -10.53
CA GLU A 75 5.03 -5.33 -9.89
C GLU A 75 4.44 -5.75 -8.54
N LEU A 76 4.01 -4.80 -7.70
CA LEU A 76 3.30 -5.08 -6.45
C LEU A 76 2.05 -5.92 -6.70
N MET A 77 1.18 -5.47 -7.61
CA MET A 77 -0.08 -6.15 -7.90
C MET A 77 0.13 -7.56 -8.44
N LYS A 78 1.14 -7.76 -9.29
CA LYS A 78 1.51 -9.08 -9.79
C LYS A 78 1.98 -10.01 -8.66
N ASN A 79 2.90 -9.53 -7.81
CA ASN A 79 3.41 -10.34 -6.70
C ASN A 79 2.32 -10.65 -5.67
N TRP A 80 1.46 -9.68 -5.38
CA TRP A 80 0.34 -9.85 -4.47
C TRP A 80 -0.68 -10.86 -5.00
N GLY A 81 -1.06 -10.75 -6.29
CA GLY A 81 -1.94 -11.73 -6.95
C GLY A 81 -1.37 -13.16 -6.89
N ASN A 82 -0.09 -13.32 -7.26
CA ASN A 82 0.59 -14.62 -7.17
C ASN A 82 0.58 -15.21 -5.75
N TYR A 83 0.74 -14.35 -4.73
CA TYR A 83 0.66 -14.76 -3.33
C TYR A 83 -0.75 -15.22 -2.96
N LEU A 84 -1.79 -14.46 -3.35
CA LEU A 84 -3.19 -14.79 -3.08
C LEU A 84 -3.60 -16.12 -3.73
N ASP A 85 -3.22 -16.35 -4.98
CA ASP A 85 -3.53 -17.61 -5.69
C ASP A 85 -2.88 -18.82 -5.01
N ALA A 86 -1.65 -18.65 -4.52
CA ALA A 86 -0.89 -19.71 -3.88
C ALA A 86 -1.36 -20.05 -2.45
N ILE A 87 -2.11 -19.16 -1.78
CA ILE A 87 -2.75 -19.46 -0.50
C ILE A 87 -4.17 -20.01 -0.66
N GLN A 88 -4.87 -19.69 -1.75
CA GLN A 88 -6.21 -20.25 -2.04
C GLN A 88 -6.16 -21.69 -2.56
N THR A 89 -5.03 -22.12 -3.10
CA THR A 89 -4.80 -23.48 -3.62
C THR A 89 -4.36 -24.49 -2.56
N LYS A 90 -4.45 -24.13 -1.27
CA LYS A 90 -4.16 -25.00 -0.12
C LYS A 90 -5.43 -25.33 0.64
#